data_AF-M4C1A7-F1
#
_entry.id   AF-M4C1A7-F1
#
_cell.length_a   1.000
_cell.length_b   1.000
_cell.length_c   1.000
_cell.angle_alpha   90.00
_cell.angle_beta   90.00
_cell.angle_gamma   90.00
#
_symmetry.space_group_name_H-M   'P 1'
#
loop_
_entity.id
_entity.type
_entity.pdbx_description
1 polymer ?
#
loop_
_entity_poly.entity_id
_entity_poly.type
_entity_poly.pdbx_seq_one_letter_code
_entity_poly.pdbx_strand_id
1 'polypeptide(L)'
;MRQSGLMLLLPHGNDGAGPDHSSGRVERFLQLVDTPALIPRSSVQESSSEPFWKQFQYDTNMIVVNVTTPANFFHLVRRQQQRSFRKPVVVMGPKMLLRLADATSPLSEMGPGTTFQPVLSDLTTTDPTQVKTVYFCSGKFFYELSKERLARSKNPERIALVRIEELAPFPFKDVADELAKLKNAKHFVWAQEEPLNQGAWMYAKDHIEKVLDKKKQHLEYIGRESLAAPAAGLAKRSHEELELVLTKAFGPQK
;
A
#
# COMPACT_ATOMS: atom_id res chain seq x y z
N MET A 1 12.23 -21.51 19.37
CA MET A 1 12.25 -20.27 18.56
C MET A 1 11.39 -19.24 19.27
N ARG A 2 11.89 -18.04 19.58
CA ARG A 2 11.12 -17.02 20.33
C ARG A 2 10.13 -16.34 19.39
N GLN A 3 8.83 -16.44 19.67
CA GLN A 3 7.79 -15.68 18.95
C GLN A 3 7.48 -14.37 19.69
N SER A 4 7.10 -13.33 18.96
CA SER A 4 6.68 -12.04 19.53
C SER A 4 5.48 -11.53 18.77
N GLY A 5 4.45 -11.07 19.48
CA GLY A 5 3.23 -10.48 18.90
C GLY A 5 3.22 -8.96 18.97
N LEU A 6 4.37 -8.33 19.24
CA LEU A 6 4.50 -6.88 19.41
C LEU A 6 3.92 -6.14 18.20
N MET A 7 3.07 -5.16 18.47
CA MET A 7 2.60 -4.21 17.47
C MET A 7 3.28 -2.87 17.70
N LEU A 8 4.01 -2.40 16.69
CA LEU A 8 4.67 -1.11 16.67
C LEU A 8 3.84 -0.15 15.83
N LEU A 9 3.12 0.77 16.47
CA LEU A 9 2.33 1.80 15.81
C LEU A 9 3.19 3.07 15.62
N LEU A 10 3.49 3.41 14.36
CA LEU A 10 4.35 4.54 14.00
C LEU A 10 3.54 5.58 13.22
N PRO A 11 3.11 6.70 13.83
CA PRO A 11 2.40 7.75 13.12
C PRO A 11 3.19 8.24 11.89
N HIS A 12 2.56 8.15 10.72
CA HIS A 12 3.20 8.35 9.43
C HIS A 12 2.32 9.20 8.50
N GLY A 13 2.97 10.04 7.68
CA GLY A 13 2.32 10.85 6.65
C GLY A 13 3.07 12.15 6.38
N ASN A 14 3.29 12.53 5.13
CA ASN A 14 3.91 13.79 4.77
C ASN A 14 2.85 14.91 4.73
N ASP A 15 2.67 15.59 5.87
CA ASP A 15 1.65 16.63 6.07
C ASP A 15 2.26 18.04 6.15
N GLY A 16 3.52 18.21 5.71
CA GLY A 16 4.22 19.51 5.75
C GLY A 16 4.79 19.90 7.12
N ALA A 17 4.78 18.99 8.11
CA ALA A 17 5.27 19.23 9.48
C ALA A 17 6.80 19.09 9.63
N GLY A 18 7.54 18.99 8.52
CA GLY A 18 9.00 18.87 8.51
C GLY A 18 9.53 17.44 8.65
N PRO A 19 10.87 17.27 8.64
CA PRO A 19 11.53 15.97 8.52
C PRO A 19 11.24 15.01 9.68
N ASP A 20 11.13 15.51 10.91
CA ASP A 20 11.01 14.65 12.10
C ASP A 20 9.56 14.25 12.45
N HIS A 21 8.58 14.74 11.69
CA HIS A 21 7.15 14.51 11.93
C HIS A 21 6.43 13.90 10.72
N SER A 22 7.17 13.40 9.72
CA SER A 22 6.60 12.96 8.44
C SER A 22 6.72 11.45 8.19
N SER A 23 7.84 10.83 8.56
CA SER A 23 8.14 9.44 8.13
C SER A 23 8.33 8.47 9.29
N GLY A 24 7.61 7.35 9.25
CA GLY A 24 7.92 6.16 10.06
C GLY A 24 9.09 5.34 9.49
N ARG A 25 9.68 5.81 8.38
CA ARG A 25 10.78 5.17 7.64
C ARG A 25 10.49 3.72 7.26
N VAL A 26 9.32 3.51 6.64
CA VAL A 26 8.83 2.20 6.22
C VAL A 26 9.86 1.46 5.36
N GLU A 27 10.64 2.18 4.55
CA GLU A 27 11.73 1.64 3.73
C GLU A 27 12.74 0.83 4.55
N ARG A 28 13.03 1.26 5.79
CA ARG A 28 13.99 0.56 6.65
C ARG A 28 13.42 -0.72 7.23
N PHE A 29 12.13 -0.73 7.56
CA PHE A 29 11.47 -1.96 8.00
C PHE A 29 11.36 -2.96 6.85
N LEU A 30 11.01 -2.49 5.65
CA LEU A 30 10.95 -3.34 4.45
C LEU A 30 12.31 -3.90 4.07
N GLN A 31 13.41 -3.16 4.27
CA GLN A 31 14.77 -3.68 4.08
C GLN A 31 15.11 -4.82 5.06
N LEU A 32 14.51 -4.84 6.25
CA LEU A 32 14.73 -5.87 7.26
C LEU A 32 13.83 -7.10 7.09
N VAL A 33 12.85 -7.05 6.19
CA VAL A 33 11.96 -8.17 5.89
C VAL A 33 12.71 -9.25 5.11
N ASP A 34 12.59 -10.50 5.55
CA ASP A 34 13.21 -11.67 4.91
C ASP A 34 12.26 -12.45 4.00
N THR A 35 11.11 -11.86 3.66
CA THR A 35 10.14 -12.49 2.74
C THR A 35 10.83 -12.81 1.41
N PRO A 36 10.83 -14.08 0.97
CA PRO A 36 11.45 -14.46 -0.29
C PRO A 36 10.82 -13.72 -1.47
N ALA A 37 11.54 -12.76 -2.02
CA ALA A 37 11.07 -11.99 -3.18
C ALA A 37 11.09 -12.82 -4.47
N LEU A 38 11.96 -13.84 -4.57
CA LEU A 38 12.18 -14.61 -5.81
C LEU A 38 11.28 -15.84 -5.96
N ILE A 39 10.93 -16.49 -4.86
CA ILE A 39 10.05 -17.66 -4.83
C ILE A 39 9.24 -17.56 -3.53
N PRO A 40 8.01 -16.99 -3.57
CA PRO A 40 7.13 -17.04 -2.41
C PRO A 40 7.01 -18.49 -1.95
N ARG A 41 7.18 -18.80 -0.66
CA ARG A 41 7.04 -20.20 -0.21
C ARG A 41 5.65 -20.77 -0.48
N SER A 42 4.64 -19.90 -0.62
CA SER A 42 3.31 -20.24 -1.12
C SER A 42 3.30 -20.80 -2.55
N SER A 43 4.28 -20.46 -3.40
CA SER A 43 4.46 -21.08 -4.73
C SER A 43 5.25 -22.40 -4.68
N VAL A 44 5.68 -22.85 -3.50
CA VAL A 44 6.46 -24.10 -3.31
C VAL A 44 5.59 -25.22 -2.70
N GLN A 45 4.35 -24.95 -2.27
CA GLN A 45 3.45 -25.96 -1.71
C GLN A 45 2.33 -26.37 -2.68
N GLU A 46 2.54 -27.47 -3.40
CA GLU A 46 1.49 -28.15 -4.19
C GLU A 46 0.77 -29.30 -3.43
N SER A 47 1.01 -29.53 -2.13
CA SER A 47 0.47 -30.76 -1.49
C SER A 47 0.18 -30.76 0.02
N SER A 48 -0.25 -29.66 0.66
CA SER A 48 -0.60 -29.73 2.09
C SER A 48 -2.02 -29.28 2.41
N SER A 49 -2.71 -30.08 3.24
CA SER A 49 -4.01 -29.78 3.88
C SER A 49 -3.92 -28.71 4.98
N GLU A 50 -2.83 -27.95 5.02
CA GLU A 50 -2.56 -26.94 6.04
C GLU A 50 -3.36 -25.67 5.74
N PRO A 51 -3.93 -24.99 6.75
CA PRO A 51 -4.61 -23.71 6.53
C PRO A 51 -3.66 -22.67 5.90
N PHE A 52 -4.14 -21.90 4.91
CA PHE A 52 -3.39 -20.84 4.21
C PHE A 52 -2.60 -19.92 5.15
N TRP A 53 -3.12 -19.65 6.37
CA TRP A 53 -2.43 -18.77 7.32
C TRP A 53 -1.12 -19.34 7.87
N LYS A 54 -0.89 -20.66 7.82
CA LYS A 54 0.33 -21.29 8.35
C LYS A 54 1.58 -20.93 7.55
N GLN A 55 1.43 -20.57 6.28
CA GLN A 55 2.55 -20.09 5.46
C GLN A 55 3.19 -18.84 6.10
N PHE A 56 2.37 -17.91 6.63
CA PHE A 56 2.84 -16.67 7.26
C PHE A 56 3.61 -16.90 8.57
N GLN A 57 3.52 -18.08 9.18
CA GLN A 57 4.30 -18.42 10.37
C GLN A 57 5.80 -18.48 10.04
N TYR A 58 6.15 -18.94 8.84
CA TYR A 58 7.51 -19.21 8.43
C TYR A 58 8.03 -18.28 7.33
N ASP A 59 7.13 -17.60 6.61
CA ASP A 59 7.46 -16.88 5.37
C ASP A 59 8.05 -15.49 5.57
N THR A 60 7.86 -14.88 6.75
CA THR A 60 8.46 -13.57 7.05
C THR A 60 8.79 -13.43 8.52
N ASN A 61 9.85 -12.72 8.85
CA ASN A 61 10.25 -12.34 10.20
C ASN A 61 9.35 -11.26 10.81
N MET A 62 8.84 -10.34 10.00
CA MET A 62 7.95 -9.24 10.42
C MET A 62 6.88 -8.94 9.38
N ILE A 63 5.78 -8.38 9.85
CA ILE A 63 4.69 -7.88 9.00
C ILE A 63 4.79 -6.35 8.96
N VAL A 64 4.66 -5.76 7.78
CA VAL A 64 4.68 -4.31 7.59
C VAL A 64 3.39 -3.91 6.86
N VAL A 65 2.61 -3.02 7.47
CA VAL A 65 1.32 -2.57 6.94
C VAL A 65 1.22 -1.04 6.97
N ASN A 66 0.44 -0.49 6.06
CA ASN A 66 0.11 0.93 6.01
C ASN A 66 -1.38 1.08 5.71
N VAL A 67 -2.17 1.04 6.78
CA VAL A 67 -3.62 0.82 6.72
C VAL A 67 -4.38 2.11 6.44
N THR A 68 -5.42 2.04 5.61
CA THR A 68 -6.17 3.24 5.19
C THR A 68 -7.59 3.31 5.73
N THR A 69 -8.16 2.22 6.25
CA THR A 69 -9.54 2.21 6.77
C THR A 69 -9.63 1.73 8.22
N PRO A 70 -10.59 2.24 9.02
CA PRO A 70 -10.82 1.76 10.38
C PRO A 70 -11.12 0.25 10.46
N ALA A 71 -11.88 -0.32 9.51
CA ALA A 71 -12.17 -1.74 9.48
C ALA A 71 -10.91 -2.59 9.27
N ASN A 72 -10.00 -2.17 8.38
CA ASN A 72 -8.77 -2.92 8.17
C ASN A 72 -7.85 -2.88 9.41
N PHE A 73 -7.79 -1.75 10.11
CA PHE A 73 -7.08 -1.65 11.38
C PHE A 73 -7.72 -2.52 12.47
N PHE A 74 -9.06 -2.55 12.58
CA PHE A 74 -9.79 -3.44 13.48
C PHE A 74 -9.42 -4.91 13.24
N HIS A 75 -9.44 -5.35 11.98
CA HIS A 75 -9.08 -6.71 11.62
C HIS A 75 -7.62 -7.03 11.88
N LEU A 76 -6.71 -6.09 11.63
CA LEU A 76 -5.28 -6.24 11.90
C LEU A 76 -5.02 -6.50 13.39
N VAL A 77 -5.64 -5.72 14.28
CA VAL A 77 -5.48 -5.88 15.75
C VAL A 77 -6.01 -7.24 16.20
N ARG A 78 -7.18 -7.66 15.71
CA ARG A 78 -7.75 -8.98 16.01
C ARG A 78 -6.87 -10.11 15.49
N ARG A 79 -6.37 -9.97 14.27
CA ARG A 79 -5.49 -10.93 13.59
C ARG A 79 -4.24 -11.25 14.41
N GLN A 80 -3.68 -10.26 15.12
CA GLN A 80 -2.54 -10.48 16.03
C GLN A 80 -2.83 -11.44 17.19
N GLN A 81 -4.07 -11.45 17.69
CA GLN A 81 -4.46 -12.30 18.82
C GLN A 81 -5.05 -13.65 18.36
N GLN A 82 -5.81 -13.64 17.27
CA GLN A 82 -6.57 -14.80 16.77
C GLN A 82 -5.71 -15.84 16.06
N ARG A 83 -4.56 -15.46 15.49
CA ARG A 83 -3.62 -16.43 14.89
C ARG A 83 -3.05 -17.37 15.96
N SER A 84 -2.76 -18.62 15.61
CA SER A 84 -2.13 -19.59 16.52
C SER A 84 -0.61 -19.41 16.66
N PHE A 85 -0.05 -18.34 16.10
CA PHE A 85 1.36 -17.96 16.18
C PHE A 85 1.48 -16.45 16.45
N ARG A 86 2.68 -15.98 16.77
CA ARG A 86 2.96 -14.56 17.00
C ARG A 86 4.08 -14.06 16.08
N LYS A 87 3.81 -12.96 15.37
CA LYS A 87 4.79 -12.19 14.58
C LYS A 87 4.73 -10.70 14.93
N PRO A 88 5.86 -9.99 14.97
CA PRO A 88 5.86 -8.55 15.08
C PRO A 88 5.12 -7.91 13.91
N VAL A 89 4.35 -6.86 14.19
CA VAL A 89 3.69 -6.06 13.17
C VAL A 89 4.15 -4.61 13.32
N VAL A 90 4.65 -4.04 12.23
CA VAL A 90 4.95 -2.62 12.10
C VAL A 90 3.79 -1.98 11.34
N VAL A 91 3.12 -1.04 11.99
CA VAL A 91 1.98 -0.32 11.43
C VAL A 91 2.40 1.11 11.16
N MET A 92 2.40 1.51 9.90
CA MET A 92 2.40 2.93 9.54
C MET A 92 1.02 3.47 9.93
N GLY A 93 0.97 4.09 11.11
CA GLY A 93 -0.24 4.53 11.77
C GLY A 93 -0.72 5.88 11.22
N PRO A 94 -2.04 6.11 11.17
CA PRO A 94 -2.58 7.34 10.63
C PRO A 94 -2.34 8.55 11.54
N LYS A 95 -2.06 9.71 10.94
CA LYS A 95 -2.20 11.03 11.57
C LYS A 95 -3.47 11.72 11.07
N MET A 96 -3.45 12.10 9.79
CA MET A 96 -4.58 12.74 9.09
C MET A 96 -5.84 11.86 9.10
N LEU A 97 -5.70 10.55 8.84
CA LEU A 97 -6.87 9.67 8.70
C LEU A 97 -7.67 9.49 9.99
N LEU A 98 -7.14 9.92 11.15
CA LEU A 98 -7.87 9.88 12.41
C LEU A 98 -9.14 10.75 12.42
N ARG A 99 -9.20 11.76 11.53
CA ARG A 99 -10.34 12.70 11.45
C ARG A 99 -10.81 12.97 10.02
N LEU A 100 -10.24 12.27 9.03
CA LEU A 100 -10.65 12.44 7.64
C LEU A 100 -12.03 11.83 7.43
N ALA A 101 -12.99 12.61 6.94
CA ALA A 101 -14.38 12.17 6.77
C ALA A 101 -14.51 10.94 5.85
N ASP A 102 -13.68 10.87 4.80
CA ASP A 102 -13.65 9.75 3.85
C ASP A 102 -12.99 8.49 4.44
N ALA A 103 -12.24 8.60 5.54
CA ALA A 103 -11.56 7.49 6.19
C ALA A 103 -12.43 6.85 7.28
N THR A 104 -13.67 6.50 6.92
CA THR A 104 -14.64 5.85 7.81
C THR A 104 -14.98 4.45 7.31
N SER A 105 -15.44 3.58 8.23
CA SER A 105 -15.92 2.23 7.89
C SER A 105 -17.24 1.96 8.60
N PRO A 106 -18.25 1.40 7.91
CA PRO A 106 -19.47 0.93 8.57
C PRO A 106 -19.19 -0.32 9.43
N LEU A 107 -20.03 -0.56 10.44
CA LEU A 107 -19.93 -1.74 11.30
C LEU A 107 -20.06 -3.07 10.54
N SER A 108 -20.75 -3.07 9.40
CA SER A 108 -20.86 -4.26 8.53
C SER A 108 -19.50 -4.77 8.05
N GLU A 109 -18.50 -3.90 7.88
CA GLU A 109 -17.13 -4.29 7.52
C GLU A 109 -16.34 -4.92 8.68
N MET A 110 -16.91 -4.92 9.89
CA MET A 110 -16.32 -5.50 11.11
C MET A 110 -17.11 -6.70 11.65
N GLY A 111 -18.19 -7.10 10.95
CA GLY A 111 -19.09 -8.19 11.35
C GLY A 111 -18.55 -9.60 11.06
N PRO A 112 -19.30 -10.65 11.40
CA PRO A 112 -18.92 -12.04 11.10
C PRO A 112 -18.66 -12.27 9.61
N GLY A 113 -17.64 -13.07 9.29
CA GLY A 113 -17.26 -13.38 7.89
C GLY A 113 -16.36 -12.33 7.23
N THR A 114 -16.13 -11.18 7.87
CA THR A 114 -15.18 -10.17 7.39
C THR A 114 -13.76 -10.45 7.91
N THR A 115 -12.75 -9.96 7.18
CA THR A 115 -11.33 -10.17 7.50
C THR A 115 -10.48 -9.01 6.97
N PHE A 116 -9.24 -8.94 7.46
CA PHE A 116 -8.22 -8.03 6.95
C PHE A 116 -8.02 -8.24 5.44
N GLN A 117 -7.97 -7.15 4.69
CA GLN A 117 -7.76 -7.10 3.26
C GLN A 117 -6.34 -6.59 2.97
N PRO A 118 -5.41 -7.44 2.49
CA PRO A 118 -4.05 -7.03 2.12
C PRO A 118 -3.99 -6.03 0.96
N VAL A 119 -4.98 -6.11 0.06
CA VAL A 119 -5.17 -5.23 -1.09
C VAL A 119 -6.61 -4.74 -1.06
N LEU A 120 -6.83 -3.43 -1.26
CA LEU A 120 -8.17 -2.86 -1.41
C LEU A 120 -8.34 -2.35 -2.84
N SER A 121 -9.39 -2.84 -3.50
CA SER A 121 -9.81 -2.40 -4.83
C SER A 121 -10.31 -0.96 -4.83
N ASP A 122 -10.40 -0.39 -6.03
CA ASP A 122 -11.01 0.91 -6.25
C ASP A 122 -12.54 0.79 -6.34
N LEU A 123 -13.24 1.13 -5.26
CA LEU A 123 -14.71 1.08 -5.21
C LEU A 123 -15.41 2.08 -6.13
N THR A 124 -14.69 3.08 -6.64
CA THR A 124 -15.26 4.07 -7.57
C THR A 124 -15.22 3.60 -9.03
N THR A 125 -14.49 2.53 -9.33
CA THR A 125 -14.44 1.94 -10.67
C THR A 125 -15.71 1.15 -10.93
N THR A 126 -16.61 1.71 -11.74
CA THR A 126 -17.90 1.06 -12.09
C THR A 126 -17.76 0.05 -13.23
N ASP A 127 -16.86 0.30 -14.19
CA ASP A 127 -16.60 -0.56 -15.34
C ASP A 127 -15.09 -0.88 -15.47
N PRO A 128 -14.64 -2.04 -14.97
CA PRO A 128 -13.25 -2.48 -15.06
C PRO A 128 -12.69 -2.54 -16.48
N THR A 129 -13.55 -2.61 -17.52
CA THR A 129 -13.09 -2.70 -18.92
C THR A 129 -12.59 -1.36 -19.47
N GLN A 130 -13.01 -0.23 -18.89
CA GLN A 130 -12.57 1.11 -19.29
C GLN A 130 -11.20 1.46 -18.73
N VAL A 131 -10.79 0.81 -17.64
CA VAL A 131 -9.50 1.05 -16.99
C VAL A 131 -8.35 0.74 -17.95
N LYS A 132 -7.49 1.74 -18.16
CA LYS A 132 -6.25 1.65 -18.95
C LYS A 132 -5.00 1.81 -18.09
N THR A 133 -5.14 2.47 -16.95
CA THR A 133 -4.05 2.81 -16.05
C THR A 133 -4.39 2.39 -14.62
N VAL A 134 -3.45 1.74 -13.94
CA VAL A 134 -3.60 1.33 -12.54
C VAL A 134 -2.55 2.02 -11.71
N TYR A 135 -2.98 2.77 -10.70
CA TYR A 135 -2.11 3.40 -9.71
C TYR A 135 -2.14 2.55 -8.45
N PHE A 136 -1.02 1.88 -8.17
CA PHE A 136 -0.75 1.30 -6.88
C PHE A 136 -0.31 2.39 -5.91
N CYS A 137 -0.84 2.36 -4.70
CA CYS A 137 -0.42 3.23 -3.62
C CYS A 137 -0.56 2.52 -2.27
N SER A 138 -0.06 3.13 -1.20
CA SER A 138 -0.16 2.59 0.15
C SER A 138 -0.36 3.73 1.15
N GLY A 139 -1.21 3.52 2.16
CA GLY A 139 -1.48 4.53 3.18
C GLY A 139 -2.27 5.75 2.70
N LYS A 140 -2.17 6.83 3.48
CA LYS A 140 -3.04 8.01 3.37
C LYS A 140 -2.98 8.72 2.01
N PHE A 141 -1.92 8.53 1.22
CA PHE A 141 -1.79 9.16 -0.08
C PHE A 141 -2.89 8.74 -1.06
N PHE A 142 -3.53 7.58 -0.86
CA PHE A 142 -4.73 7.16 -1.57
C PHE A 142 -5.82 8.24 -1.60
N TYR A 143 -6.10 8.90 -0.48
CA TYR A 143 -7.19 9.87 -0.39
C TYR A 143 -6.90 11.13 -1.22
N GLU A 144 -5.63 11.57 -1.24
CA GLU A 144 -5.19 12.67 -2.10
C GLU A 144 -5.29 12.27 -3.58
N LEU A 145 -4.81 11.09 -3.95
CA LEU A 145 -4.91 10.57 -5.31
C LEU A 145 -6.37 10.46 -5.77
N SER A 146 -7.27 9.98 -4.91
CA SER A 146 -8.70 9.83 -5.23
C SER A 146 -9.35 11.17 -5.53
N LYS A 147 -9.14 12.16 -4.65
CA LYS A 147 -9.64 13.52 -4.81
C LYS A 147 -9.09 14.18 -6.08
N GLU A 148 -7.78 14.12 -6.28
CA GLU A 148 -7.11 14.83 -7.38
C GLU A 148 -7.32 14.15 -8.72
N ARG A 149 -7.52 12.82 -8.76
CA ARG A 149 -7.98 12.11 -9.96
C ARG A 149 -9.30 12.68 -10.45
N LEU A 150 -10.27 12.89 -9.56
CA LEU A 150 -11.59 13.45 -9.92
C LEU A 150 -11.49 14.91 -10.35
N ALA A 151 -10.65 15.71 -9.69
CA ALA A 151 -10.51 17.14 -9.99
C ALA A 151 -9.76 17.39 -11.31
N ARG A 152 -8.60 16.74 -11.50
CA ARG A 152 -7.64 17.09 -12.56
C ARG A 152 -7.78 16.21 -13.81
N SER A 153 -8.06 14.92 -13.65
CA SER A 153 -8.07 14.00 -14.80
C SER A 153 -9.14 14.36 -15.81
N LYS A 154 -8.84 14.17 -17.09
CA LYS A 154 -9.82 14.29 -18.19
C LYS A 154 -10.72 13.06 -18.29
N ASN A 155 -10.19 11.90 -17.92
CA ASN A 155 -10.87 10.59 -18.02
C ASN A 155 -10.63 9.82 -16.70
N PRO A 156 -11.19 10.26 -15.56
CA PRO A 156 -10.95 9.63 -14.26
C PRO A 156 -11.35 8.14 -14.23
N GLU A 157 -12.36 7.75 -15.01
CA GLU A 157 -12.84 6.37 -15.14
C GLU A 157 -11.83 5.40 -15.78
N ARG A 158 -10.80 5.93 -16.46
CA ARG A 158 -9.72 5.13 -17.05
C ARG A 158 -8.60 4.80 -16.06
N ILE A 159 -8.64 5.39 -14.86
CA ILE A 159 -7.59 5.26 -13.83
C ILE A 159 -8.19 4.55 -12.61
N ALA A 160 -7.69 3.37 -12.29
CA ALA A 160 -8.03 2.67 -11.05
C ALA A 160 -6.97 2.91 -9.97
N LEU A 161 -7.40 3.16 -8.72
CA LEU A 161 -6.53 3.31 -7.57
C LEU A 161 -6.55 2.05 -6.69
N VAL A 162 -5.49 1.25 -6.75
CA VAL A 162 -5.34 0.01 -5.97
C VAL A 162 -4.47 0.27 -4.75
N ARG A 163 -4.98 -0.02 -3.55
CA ARG A 163 -4.23 0.15 -2.30
C ARG A 163 -3.56 -1.15 -1.89
N ILE A 164 -2.27 -1.09 -1.60
CA ILE A 164 -1.52 -2.17 -0.97
C ILE A 164 -1.43 -1.86 0.53
N GLU A 165 -2.28 -2.51 1.32
CA GLU A 165 -2.39 -2.30 2.78
C GLU A 165 -1.35 -3.12 3.54
N GLU A 166 -1.05 -4.33 3.08
CA GLU A 166 0.05 -5.17 3.57
C GLU A 166 1.20 -5.12 2.58
N LEU A 167 2.29 -4.47 2.99
CA LEU A 167 3.50 -4.35 2.19
C LEU A 167 4.36 -5.60 2.34
N ALA A 168 4.48 -6.12 3.57
CA ALA A 168 5.21 -7.34 3.88
C ALA A 168 4.39 -8.24 4.82
N PRO A 169 4.26 -9.55 4.52
CA PRO A 169 4.71 -10.21 3.30
C PRO A 169 3.91 -9.70 2.09
N PHE A 170 4.54 -9.60 0.93
CA PHE A 170 3.86 -9.01 -0.24
C PHE A 170 2.69 -9.89 -0.72
N PRO A 171 1.49 -9.32 -0.95
CA PRO A 171 0.28 -10.07 -1.25
C PRO A 171 0.16 -10.42 -2.75
N PHE A 172 1.07 -11.26 -3.25
CA PHE A 172 1.15 -11.62 -4.68
C PHE A 172 -0.18 -12.09 -5.27
N LYS A 173 -0.89 -12.97 -4.56
CA LYS A 173 -2.17 -13.52 -5.02
C LYS A 173 -3.25 -12.43 -5.10
N ASP A 174 -3.40 -11.62 -4.05
CA ASP A 174 -4.42 -10.56 -4.01
C ASP A 174 -4.17 -9.49 -5.08
N VAL A 175 -2.89 -9.14 -5.34
CA VAL A 175 -2.52 -8.23 -6.43
C VAL A 175 -2.81 -8.86 -7.81
N ALA A 176 -2.51 -10.14 -8.01
CA ALA A 176 -2.81 -10.84 -9.25
C ALA A 176 -4.33 -10.93 -9.51
N ASP A 177 -5.10 -11.27 -8.48
CA ASP A 177 -6.56 -11.34 -8.55
C ASP A 177 -7.18 -9.98 -8.86
N GLU A 178 -6.63 -8.89 -8.30
CA GLU A 178 -7.07 -7.53 -8.60
C GLU A 178 -6.77 -7.16 -10.06
N LEU A 179 -5.55 -7.42 -10.52
CA LEU A 179 -5.16 -7.16 -11.91
C LEU A 179 -5.97 -7.99 -12.92
N ALA A 180 -6.38 -9.20 -12.55
CA ALA A 180 -7.23 -10.04 -13.41
C ALA A 180 -8.62 -9.44 -13.66
N LYS A 181 -9.10 -8.53 -12.78
CA LYS A 181 -10.32 -7.74 -12.99
C LYS A 181 -10.10 -6.62 -14.01
N LEU A 182 -8.89 -6.07 -14.08
CA LEU A 182 -8.49 -4.90 -14.85
C LEU A 182 -7.78 -5.27 -16.17
N LYS A 183 -8.36 -6.21 -16.94
CA LYS A 183 -7.70 -6.88 -18.10
C LYS A 183 -7.21 -5.93 -19.21
N ASN A 184 -7.80 -4.75 -19.31
CA ASN A 184 -7.49 -3.76 -20.34
C ASN A 184 -6.41 -2.75 -19.90
N ALA A 185 -5.95 -2.83 -18.65
CA ALA A 185 -4.87 -1.99 -18.15
C ALA A 185 -3.55 -2.32 -18.84
N LYS A 186 -2.83 -1.27 -19.27
CA LYS A 186 -1.53 -1.37 -19.94
C LYS A 186 -0.46 -0.50 -19.27
N HIS A 187 -0.87 0.46 -18.46
CA HIS A 187 0.00 1.39 -17.75
C HIS A 187 -0.13 1.15 -16.25
N PHE A 188 0.99 0.97 -15.58
CA PHE A 188 1.05 0.66 -14.16
C PHE A 188 1.97 1.66 -13.47
N VAL A 189 1.49 2.26 -12.40
CA VAL A 189 2.20 3.30 -11.65
C VAL A 189 2.24 2.91 -10.19
N TRP A 190 3.38 3.11 -9.54
CA TRP A 190 3.47 3.24 -8.08
C TRP A 190 3.46 4.71 -7.72
N ALA A 191 2.42 5.15 -7.03
CA ALA A 191 2.24 6.51 -6.57
C ALA A 191 2.46 6.59 -5.07
N GLN A 192 3.42 7.40 -4.63
CA GLN A 192 3.70 7.61 -3.21
C GLN A 192 4.04 9.07 -2.89
N GLU A 193 3.88 9.46 -1.63
CA GLU A 193 4.24 10.80 -1.17
C GLU A 193 5.68 10.86 -0.66
N GLU A 194 6.26 9.74 -0.26
CA GLU A 194 7.62 9.66 0.22
C GLU A 194 8.63 9.90 -0.92
N PRO A 195 9.83 10.42 -0.62
CA PRO A 195 10.94 10.51 -1.58
C PRO A 195 11.26 9.18 -2.27
N LEU A 196 11.81 9.22 -3.49
CA LEU A 196 12.16 8.05 -4.31
C LEU A 196 13.04 7.02 -3.57
N ASN A 197 13.95 7.50 -2.73
CA ASN A 197 14.86 6.68 -1.91
C ASN A 197 14.25 6.23 -0.57
N GLN A 198 12.95 6.46 -0.36
CA GLN A 198 12.19 6.21 0.86
C GLN A 198 10.82 5.58 0.51
N GLY A 199 9.98 5.34 1.52
CA GLY A 199 8.67 4.74 1.29
C GLY A 199 8.78 3.29 0.85
N ALA A 200 7.76 2.80 0.17
CA ALA A 200 7.71 1.40 -0.25
C ALA A 200 8.18 1.16 -1.68
N TRP A 201 8.47 2.21 -2.48
CA TRP A 201 8.84 2.08 -3.90
C TRP A 201 9.88 0.98 -4.18
N MET A 202 11.05 1.05 -3.52
CA MET A 202 12.15 0.10 -3.78
C MET A 202 11.80 -1.35 -3.43
N TYR A 203 10.86 -1.56 -2.51
CA TYR A 203 10.34 -2.88 -2.18
C TYR A 203 9.23 -3.29 -3.15
N ALA A 204 8.22 -2.44 -3.34
CA ALA A 204 7.03 -2.71 -4.13
C ALA A 204 7.33 -2.95 -5.61
N LYS A 205 8.30 -2.23 -6.18
CA LYS A 205 8.70 -2.36 -7.59
C LYS A 205 9.02 -3.80 -7.97
N ASP A 206 9.97 -4.42 -7.29
CA ASP A 206 10.43 -5.78 -7.61
C ASP A 206 9.38 -6.86 -7.31
N HIS A 207 8.38 -6.56 -6.50
CA HIS A 207 7.29 -7.49 -6.18
C HIS A 207 6.13 -7.36 -7.17
N ILE A 208 5.70 -6.13 -7.48
CA ILE A 208 4.64 -5.85 -8.44
C ILE A 208 5.09 -6.23 -9.85
N GLU A 209 6.32 -5.91 -10.27
CA GLU A 209 6.83 -6.28 -11.61
C GLU A 209 6.87 -7.80 -11.82
N LYS A 210 6.95 -8.62 -10.76
CA LYS A 210 6.79 -10.08 -10.86
C LYS A 210 5.35 -10.50 -11.14
N VAL A 211 4.37 -9.79 -10.57
CA VAL A 211 2.95 -10.06 -10.80
C VAL A 211 2.51 -9.59 -12.19
N LEU A 212 3.08 -8.49 -12.70
CA LEU A 212 2.74 -7.93 -14.01
C LEU A 212 3.12 -8.82 -15.22
N ASP A 213 3.67 -10.02 -14.99
CA ASP A 213 4.03 -11.07 -15.96
C ASP A 213 5.02 -10.65 -17.08
N LYS A 214 5.66 -11.68 -17.66
CA LYS A 214 6.86 -11.76 -18.52
C LYS A 214 6.96 -10.85 -19.76
N LYS A 215 6.05 -9.91 -19.98
CA LYS A 215 5.97 -9.05 -21.18
C LYS A 215 6.81 -7.77 -21.09
N LYS A 216 7.75 -7.66 -20.15
CA LYS A 216 8.56 -6.44 -19.90
C LYS A 216 7.71 -5.20 -19.60
N GLN A 217 6.57 -5.37 -18.94
CA GLN A 217 5.80 -4.21 -18.44
C GLN A 217 6.54 -3.63 -17.23
N HIS A 218 6.82 -2.33 -17.28
CA HIS A 218 7.54 -1.62 -16.23
C HIS A 218 6.57 -0.88 -15.34
N LEU A 219 6.83 -0.91 -14.03
CA LEU A 219 6.13 -0.08 -13.08
C LEU A 219 6.73 1.33 -13.13
N GLU A 220 5.93 2.34 -13.43
CA GLU A 220 6.38 3.73 -13.41
C GLU A 220 6.33 4.30 -11.99
N TYR A 221 7.32 5.12 -11.63
CA TYR A 221 7.32 5.85 -10.36
C TYR A 221 6.71 7.24 -10.51
N ILE A 222 5.75 7.56 -9.65
CA ILE A 222 5.24 8.90 -9.42
C ILE A 222 5.32 9.21 -7.93
N GLY A 223 6.20 10.13 -7.55
CA GLY A 223 6.39 10.54 -6.17
C GLY A 223 7.47 11.61 -6.07
N ARG A 224 7.84 11.99 -4.84
CA ARG A 224 8.85 13.01 -4.62
C ARG A 224 10.24 12.53 -5.07
N GLU A 225 11.08 13.47 -5.47
CA GLU A 225 12.49 13.17 -5.75
C GLU A 225 13.25 12.72 -4.51
N SER A 226 14.43 12.12 -4.71
CA SER A 226 15.26 11.64 -3.60
C SER A 226 15.63 12.77 -2.64
N LEU A 227 15.54 12.49 -1.33
CA LEU A 227 15.91 13.43 -0.28
C LEU A 227 16.79 12.76 0.78
N ALA A 228 17.76 13.51 1.31
CA ALA A 228 18.59 13.07 2.44
C ALA A 228 17.80 13.07 3.76
N ALA A 229 16.87 14.01 3.92
CA ALA A 229 15.94 14.08 5.04
C ALA A 229 14.60 13.39 4.70
N PRO A 230 13.78 13.01 5.70
CA PRO A 230 12.47 12.41 5.43
C PRO A 230 11.48 13.28 4.65
N ALA A 231 11.55 14.60 4.83
CA ALA A 231 10.70 15.57 4.17
C ALA A 231 11.39 16.94 4.12
N ALA A 232 10.90 17.84 3.27
CA ALA A 232 11.32 19.23 3.28
C ALA A 232 10.97 19.91 4.63
N GLY A 233 11.87 20.76 5.13
CA GLY A 233 11.66 21.49 6.39
C GLY A 233 10.71 22.70 6.28
N LEU A 234 10.44 23.18 5.06
CA LEU A 234 9.52 24.28 4.81
C LEU A 234 8.20 23.74 4.23
N ALA A 235 7.08 24.08 4.87
CA ALA A 235 5.75 23.67 4.42
C ALA A 235 5.46 24.08 2.96
N LYS A 236 5.86 25.29 2.56
CA LYS A 236 5.74 25.78 1.18
C LYS A 236 6.41 24.85 0.18
N ARG A 237 7.66 24.44 0.46
CA ARG A 237 8.41 23.51 -0.40
C ARG A 237 7.77 22.13 -0.44
N SER A 238 7.29 21.61 0.69
CA SER A 238 6.59 20.32 0.73
C SER A 238 5.31 20.32 -0.10
N HIS A 239 4.59 21.45 -0.13
CA HIS A 239 3.41 21.66 -0.98
C HIS A 239 3.78 21.76 -2.46
N GLU A 240 4.82 22.52 -2.83
CA GLU A 240 5.33 22.57 -4.21
C GLU A 240 5.74 21.18 -4.72
N GLU A 241 6.42 20.38 -3.88
CA GLU A 241 6.77 18.99 -4.20
C GLU A 241 5.52 18.12 -4.41
N LEU A 242 4.49 18.26 -3.57
CA LEU A 242 3.23 17.54 -3.74
C LEU A 242 2.52 17.91 -5.04
N GLU A 243 2.47 19.20 -5.37
CA GLU A 243 1.84 19.69 -6.60
C GLU A 243 2.55 19.17 -7.86
N LEU A 244 3.87 19.04 -7.83
CA LEU A 244 4.64 18.39 -8.91
C LEU A 244 4.25 16.92 -9.07
N VAL A 245 4.10 16.18 -7.96
CA VAL A 245 3.66 14.78 -7.98
C VAL A 245 2.25 14.66 -8.58
N LEU A 246 1.31 15.48 -8.12
CA LEU A 246 -0.07 15.46 -8.60
C LEU A 246 -0.19 15.92 -10.06
N THR A 247 0.62 16.88 -10.48
CA THR A 247 0.70 17.32 -11.88
C THR A 247 1.24 16.21 -12.77
N LYS A 248 2.27 15.47 -12.34
CA LYS A 248 2.76 14.29 -13.06
C LYS A 248 1.69 13.19 -13.10
N ALA A 249 0.95 13.00 -12.01
CA ALA A 249 -0.07 11.98 -11.87
C ALA A 249 -1.31 12.22 -12.76
N PHE A 250 -1.83 13.46 -12.82
CA PHE A 250 -3.15 13.73 -13.41
C PHE A 250 -3.19 14.92 -14.37
N GLY A 251 -2.06 15.61 -14.57
CA GLY A 251 -1.99 16.86 -15.32
C GLY A 251 -2.15 18.10 -14.43
N PRO A 252 -2.01 19.30 -14.99
CA PRO A 252 -2.11 20.56 -14.24
C PRO A 252 -3.52 20.76 -13.67
N GLN A 253 -3.61 21.58 -12.62
CA GLN A 253 -4.89 22.01 -12.09
C GLN A 253 -5.67 22.78 -13.17
N LYS A 254 -6.98 22.49 -13.28
CA LYS A 254 -7.89 23.14 -14.25
C LYS A 254 -8.18 24.58 -13.85
#